data_AF-A0AAD1M0S1-F1
#
_entry.id   AF-A0AAD1M0S1-F1
#
_cell.length_a   1.000
_cell.length_b   1.000
_cell.length_c   1.000
_cell.angle_alpha   90.00
_cell.angle_beta   90.00
_cell.angle_gamma   90.00
#
_symmetry.space_group_name_H-M   'P 1'
#
loop_
_entity.id
_entity.type
_entity.pdbx_description
1 polymer ?
#
loop_
_entity_poly.entity_id
_entity_poly.type
_entity_poly.pdbx_seq_one_letter_code
_entity_poly.pdbx_strand_id
1 'polypeptide(L)'
;MTTVKTDHGTYTGRSVDSIVRREYGRSAQARQSADPNSPIWGQVIKPGSDQRSRELRGLQQLAGYDHPQRDLQVLARIIWVDG
;
A
#
# COMPACT_ATOMS: atom_id res chain seq x y z
N MET A 1 9.21 14.41 13.75
CA MET A 1 8.43 13.31 14.38
C MET A 1 7.14 13.27 13.57
N THR A 2 6.70 12.10 13.09
CA THR A 2 5.59 12.03 12.13
C THR A 2 4.32 11.48 12.77
N THR A 3 3.18 12.11 12.50
CA THR A 3 1.84 11.66 12.86
C THR A 3 1.05 11.33 11.59
N VAL A 4 0.38 10.20 11.57
CA VAL A 4 -0.43 9.71 10.44
C VAL A 4 -1.83 9.41 10.95
N LYS A 5 -2.84 10.01 10.34
CA LYS A 5 -4.24 9.62 10.57
C LYS A 5 -4.74 8.80 9.41
N THR A 6 -5.30 7.67 9.77
CA THR A 6 -5.98 6.75 8.86
C THR A 6 -7.45 6.63 9.24
N ASP A 7 -8.23 5.93 8.43
CA ASP A 7 -9.61 5.60 8.80
C ASP A 7 -9.69 4.60 9.99
N HIS A 8 -8.61 3.89 10.33
CA HIS A 8 -8.54 3.01 11.50
C HIS A 8 -8.10 3.71 12.79
N GLY A 9 -7.42 4.86 12.69
CA GLY A 9 -6.88 5.55 13.86
C GLY A 9 -5.73 6.51 13.56
N THR A 10 -5.21 7.13 14.62
CA THR A 10 -4.07 8.07 14.57
C THR A 10 -2.84 7.42 15.19
N TYR A 11 -1.71 7.49 14.48
CA TYR A 11 -0.47 6.83 14.87
C TYR A 11 0.72 7.79 14.77
N THR A 12 1.66 7.65 15.69
CA THR A 12 2.90 8.45 15.71
C THR A 12 4.13 7.57 15.56
N GLY A 13 5.18 8.14 14.97
CA GLY A 13 6.42 7.41 14.70
C GLY A 13 7.50 8.27 14.04
N ARG A 14 8.56 7.59 13.58
CA ARG A 14 9.72 8.25 12.96
C ARG A 14 9.45 8.72 11.54
N SER A 15 8.62 7.98 10.81
CA SER A 15 8.26 8.26 9.42
C SER A 15 6.95 7.54 9.07
N VAL A 16 6.27 7.98 8.00
CA VAL A 16 5.03 7.35 7.51
C VAL A 16 5.23 5.85 7.25
N ASP A 17 6.30 5.46 6.55
CA ASP A 17 6.59 4.05 6.23
C ASP A 17 6.80 3.19 7.49
N SER A 18 7.51 3.72 8.49
CA SER A 18 7.70 3.02 9.77
C SER A 18 6.39 2.81 10.53
N ILE A 19 5.49 3.79 10.49
CA ILE A 19 4.16 3.68 11.08
C ILE A 19 3.37 2.62 10.33
N VAL A 20 3.31 2.72 9.00
CA VAL A 20 2.55 1.80 8.16
C VAL A 20 3.00 0.35 8.33
N ARG A 21 4.31 0.08 8.33
CA ARG A 21 4.80 -1.29 8.53
C ARG A 21 4.53 -1.86 9.91
N ARG A 22 4.47 -1.00 10.93
CA ARG A 22 4.19 -1.39 12.32
C ARG A 22 2.72 -1.75 12.50
N GLU A 23 1.81 -0.92 11.98
CA GLU A 23 0.37 -1.07 12.19
C GLU A 23 -0.28 -2.05 11.18
N TYR A 24 0.18 -2.05 9.92
CA TYR A 24 -0.44 -2.78 8.81
C TYR A 24 0.39 -3.98 8.32
N GLY A 25 1.55 -4.21 8.93
CA GLY A 25 2.45 -5.33 8.66
C GLY A 25 3.65 -4.96 7.79
N ARG A 26 4.73 -5.75 7.90
CA ARG A 26 6.05 -5.43 7.32
C ARG A 26 6.08 -5.18 5.80
N SER A 27 5.13 -5.75 5.07
CA SER A 27 5.00 -5.59 3.62
C SER A 27 4.12 -4.41 3.21
N ALA A 28 3.42 -3.77 4.15
CA ALA A 28 2.56 -2.63 3.86
C ALA A 28 3.40 -1.40 3.46
N GLN A 29 2.85 -0.60 2.55
CA GLN A 29 3.49 0.59 2.00
C GLN A 29 2.49 1.75 1.98
N ALA A 30 2.96 2.96 2.25
CA ALA A 30 2.18 4.17 2.02
C ALA A 30 2.34 4.63 0.57
N ARG A 31 1.22 4.85 -0.11
CA ARG A 31 1.17 5.44 -1.44
C ARG A 31 0.42 6.75 -1.35
N GLN A 32 1.10 7.86 -1.59
CA GLN A 32 0.47 9.17 -1.65
C GLN A 32 -0.50 9.23 -2.83
N SER A 33 -1.61 9.94 -2.65
CA SER A 33 -2.54 10.21 -3.74
C SER A 33 -1.83 11.04 -4.82
N ALA A 34 -2.02 10.67 -6.08
CA ALA A 34 -1.52 11.45 -7.21
C ALA A 34 -2.42 12.66 -7.51
N ASP A 35 -3.65 12.67 -6.98
CA ASP A 35 -4.60 13.76 -7.16
C ASP A 35 -4.41 14.82 -6.05
N PRO A 36 -4.03 16.06 -6.40
CA PRO A 36 -3.79 17.13 -5.42
C PRO A 36 -5.07 17.64 -4.74
N ASN A 37 -6.25 17.36 -5.31
CA ASN A 37 -7.55 17.74 -4.73
C ASN A 37 -8.18 16.60 -3.91
N SER A 38 -7.45 15.51 -3.71
CA SER A 38 -7.95 14.34 -3.02
C SER A 38 -8.22 14.66 -1.55
N PRO A 39 -9.39 14.30 -1.01
CA PRO A 39 -9.72 14.50 0.41
C PRO A 39 -8.91 13.57 1.34
N ILE A 40 -8.14 12.65 0.78
CA ILE A 40 -7.19 11.79 1.49
C ILE A 40 -5.77 12.09 0.99
N TRP A 41 -4.81 12.13 1.92
CA TRP A 41 -3.40 12.23 1.59
C TRP A 41 -2.89 11.04 0.78
N GLY A 42 -3.36 9.82 1.08
CA GLY A 42 -2.90 8.61 0.40
C GLY A 42 -3.57 7.33 0.88
N GLN A 43 -2.97 6.19 0.58
CA GLN A 43 -3.47 4.86 0.92
C GLN A 43 -2.34 3.98 1.46
N VAL A 44 -2.67 3.12 2.40
CA VAL A 44 -1.83 2.00 2.79
C VAL A 44 -2.16 0.83 1.88
N ILE A 45 -1.17 0.33 1.15
CA ILE A 45 -1.30 -0.80 0.25
C ILE A 45 -0.42 -1.96 0.73
N LYS A 46 -0.92 -3.18 0.52
CA LYS A 46 -0.11 -4.40 0.60
C LYS A 46 0.12 -4.87 -0.83
N PRO A 47 1.37 -4.87 -1.32
CA PRO A 47 1.68 -5.57 -2.54
C PRO A 47 1.41 -7.05 -2.33
N GLY A 48 0.62 -7.64 -3.23
CA GLY A 48 0.28 -9.05 -3.26
C GLY A 48 1.54 -9.88 -3.11
N SER A 49 1.46 -10.90 -2.25
CA SER A 49 2.56 -11.81 -1.99
C SER A 49 2.94 -12.49 -3.30
N ASP A 50 4.06 -12.08 -3.90
CA ASP A 50 4.60 -12.61 -5.17
C ASP A 50 5.07 -14.09 -5.07
N GLN A 51 4.56 -14.85 -4.09
CA GLN A 51 4.85 -16.28 -3.94
C GLN A 51 4.01 -17.12 -4.92
N ARG A 52 2.78 -16.71 -5.24
CA ARG A 52 1.97 -17.36 -6.31
C ARG A 52 2.37 -16.93 -7.72
N SER A 53 2.95 -15.73 -7.87
CA SER A 53 3.40 -15.18 -9.15
C SER A 53 4.61 -15.90 -9.73
N ARG A 54 5.41 -16.61 -8.92
CA ARG A 54 6.58 -17.34 -9.42
C ARG A 54 6.19 -18.68 -10.07
N GLU A 55 5.21 -19.39 -9.50
CA GLU A 55 4.68 -20.64 -10.07
C GLU A 55 3.79 -20.37 -11.31
N LEU A 56 2.99 -19.30 -11.30
CA LEU A 56 2.12 -18.95 -12.42
C LEU A 56 2.86 -18.34 -13.62
N ARG A 57 4.02 -17.69 -13.43
CA ARG A 57 4.85 -17.18 -14.55
C ARG A 57 5.50 -18.27 -15.40
N GLY A 58 5.69 -19.47 -14.84
CA GLY A 58 6.16 -20.63 -15.60
C GLY A 58 5.10 -21.22 -16.53
N LEU A 59 3.82 -21.05 -16.20
CA LEU A 59 2.69 -21.59 -16.97
C LEU A 59 2.01 -20.54 -17.88
N GLN A 60 2.10 -19.24 -17.55
CA GLN A 60 1.42 -18.17 -18.30
C GLN A 60 2.24 -17.51 -19.41
N GLN A 61 3.55 -17.79 -19.55
CA GLN A 61 4.32 -17.29 -20.70
C GLN A 61 3.85 -17.87 -22.05
N LEU A 62 2.99 -18.89 -22.07
CA LEU A 62 2.39 -19.43 -23.29
C LEU A 62 1.09 -18.73 -23.73
N ALA A 63 0.44 -17.94 -22.87
CA ALA A 63 -0.83 -17.31 -23.16
C ALA A 63 -0.69 -15.81 -22.89
N GLY A 64 -0.53 -15.02 -23.95
CA GLY A 64 -0.36 -13.56 -23.91
C GLY A 64 -1.53 -12.83 -23.27
N TYR A 65 -1.60 -12.88 -21.94
CA TYR A 65 -2.52 -12.09 -21.14
C TYR A 65 -1.78 -10.89 -20.58
N ASP A 66 -2.22 -9.72 -21.06
CA ASP A 66 -2.02 -8.41 -20.46
C ASP A 66 -2.27 -8.54 -18.94
N HIS A 67 -1.23 -8.38 -18.12
CA HIS A 67 -1.35 -8.46 -16.67
C HIS A 67 -1.90 -7.13 -16.17
N PRO A 68 -3.20 -7.00 -15.82
CA PRO A 68 -3.64 -5.83 -15.10
C PRO A 68 -2.93 -5.84 -13.74
N GLN A 69 -2.49 -4.66 -13.34
CA GLN A 69 -1.90 -4.31 -12.06
C GLN A 69 -2.88 -4.61 -10.90
N ARG A 70 -3.17 -5.89 -10.61
CA ARG A 70 -4.37 -6.33 -9.88
C ARG A 70 -4.18 -6.95 -8.50
N ASP A 71 -2.95 -7.08 -8.02
CA ASP A 71 -2.72 -7.61 -6.67
C ASP A 71 -2.23 -6.52 -5.70
N LEU A 72 -2.85 -5.34 -5.72
CA LEU A 72 -2.67 -4.33 -4.67
C LEU A 72 -3.89 -4.35 -3.76
N GLN A 73 -3.71 -4.86 -2.54
CA GLN A 73 -4.76 -4.79 -1.53
C GLN A 73 -4.64 -3.46 -0.78
N VAL A 74 -5.68 -2.62 -0.82
CA VAL A 74 -5.76 -1.43 0.03
C VAL A 74 -6.11 -1.87 1.45
N LEU A 75 -5.25 -1.56 2.41
CA LEU A 75 -5.42 -1.90 3.82
C LEU A 75 -6.05 -0.77 4.64
N ALA A 76 -5.78 0.49 4.27
CA ALA A 76 -6.37 1.68 4.88
C ALA A 76 -6.19 2.91 3.97
N ARG A 77 -6.94 3.97 4.25
CA ARG A 77 -6.79 5.30 3.68
C ARG A 77 -6.07 6.20 4.69
N ILE A 78 -5.09 6.94 4.21
CA ILE A 78 -4.39 7.96 4.99
C ILE A 78 -5.09 9.28 4.73
N ILE A 79 -5.78 9.78 5.76
CA ILE A 79 -6.54 11.03 5.70
C ILE A 79 -5.56 12.22 5.70
N TRP A 80 -4.57 12.18 6.58
CA TRP A 80 -3.61 13.28 6.78
C TRP A 80 -2.28 12.75 7.34
N VAL A 81 -1.21 13.48 7.04
CA VAL A 81 0.15 13.27 7.58
C VAL A 81 0.70 14.62 8.07
N ASP A 82 1.31 14.62 9.25
CA ASP A 82 2.04 15.73 9.86
C ASP A 82 3.46 15.25 10.18
N GLY A 83 4.50 15.99 9.80
CA GLY A 83 5.89 15.50 9.80
C GLY A 83 6.93 16.57 10.01
#